data_AF-A0A429I6E4-F1
#
_entry.id   AF-A0A429I6E4-F1
#
_cell.length_a   1.000
_cell.length_b   1.000
_cell.length_c   1.000
_cell.angle_alpha   90.00
_cell.angle_beta   90.00
_cell.angle_gamma   90.00
#
_symmetry.space_group_name_H-M   'P 1'
#
loop_
_entity.id
_entity.type
_entity.pdbx_description
1 polymer ?
#
loop_
_entity_poly.entity_id
_entity_poly.type
_entity_poly.pdbx_seq_one_letter_code
_entity_poly.pdbx_strand_id
1 'polypeptide(L)'
;MSPTRSQAERDAMTVEIGFALLTGVFVAALAFGAVLSPLLFTDPGRTGTGVLLAAAGSAAGVAFVWRVVRVLRRFTGRRAG
;
A
#
# COMPACT_ATOMS: atom_id res chain seq x y z
N MET A 1 -23.78 -14.48 24.11
CA MET A 1 -22.66 -13.94 23.31
C MET A 1 -21.88 -13.00 24.22
N SER A 2 -20.73 -13.41 24.75
CA SER A 2 -19.99 -12.59 25.72
C SER A 2 -19.41 -11.34 25.04
N PRO A 3 -19.67 -10.13 25.55
CA PRO A 3 -19.29 -8.88 24.89
C PRO A 3 -17.77 -8.72 24.67
N THR A 4 -16.95 -9.44 25.42
CA THR A 4 -15.49 -9.43 25.29
C THR A 4 -14.98 -10.11 24.01
N ARG A 5 -15.66 -11.16 23.52
CA ARG A 5 -15.27 -11.81 22.25
C ARG A 5 -15.58 -10.94 21.04
N SER A 6 -16.68 -10.20 21.05
CA SER A 6 -17.04 -9.31 19.92
C SER A 6 -16.19 -8.05 19.86
N GLN A 7 -15.69 -7.54 21.00
CA GLN A 7 -14.78 -6.39 21.02
C GLN A 7 -13.38 -6.74 20.52
N ALA A 8 -12.82 -7.87 20.98
CA ALA A 8 -11.52 -8.34 20.50
C ALA A 8 -11.51 -8.55 18.96
N GLU A 9 -12.63 -8.98 18.40
CA GLU A 9 -12.79 -9.19 16.96
C GLU A 9 -12.90 -7.90 16.15
N ARG A 10 -13.48 -6.84 16.75
CA ARG A 10 -13.54 -5.48 16.19
C ARG A 10 -12.18 -4.81 16.23
N ASP A 11 -11.47 -4.89 17.35
CA ASP A 11 -10.11 -4.34 17.48
C ASP A 11 -9.15 -4.99 16.49
N ALA A 12 -9.25 -6.32 16.32
CA ALA A 12 -8.48 -7.03 15.31
C ALA A 12 -8.77 -6.54 13.89
N MET A 13 -10.03 -6.23 13.57
CA MET A 13 -10.40 -5.66 12.26
C MET A 13 -9.81 -4.25 12.07
N THR A 14 -9.92 -3.39 13.09
CA THR A 14 -9.38 -2.03 13.05
C THR A 14 -7.86 -2.02 12.89
N VAL A 15 -7.16 -2.85 13.68
CA VAL A 15 -5.69 -2.98 13.60
C VAL A 15 -5.26 -3.50 12.23
N GLU A 16 -5.96 -4.49 11.67
CA GLU A 16 -5.60 -5.02 10.34
C GLU A 16 -5.82 -3.99 9.24
N ILE A 17 -6.90 -3.19 9.30
CA ILE A 17 -7.13 -2.08 8.37
C ILE A 17 -6.01 -1.04 8.50
N GLY A 18 -5.68 -0.63 9.72
CA GLY A 18 -4.58 0.31 9.97
C GLY A 18 -3.23 -0.21 9.47
N PHE A 19 -2.95 -1.50 9.71
CA PHE A 19 -1.75 -2.17 9.22
C PHE A 19 -1.71 -2.26 7.68
N ALA A 20 -2.83 -2.59 7.04
CA ALA A 20 -2.95 -2.65 5.59
C ALA A 20 -2.67 -1.28 4.95
N LEU A 21 -3.23 -0.21 5.52
CA LEU A 21 -3.02 1.15 5.06
C LEU A 21 -1.57 1.60 5.28
N LEU A 22 -1.02 1.44 6.50
CA LEU A 22 0.34 1.87 6.81
C LEU A 22 1.38 1.15 5.94
N THR A 23 1.27 -0.18 5.83
CA THR A 23 2.19 -0.94 4.98
C THR A 23 1.95 -0.70 3.49
N GLY A 24 0.70 -0.40 3.09
CA GLY A 24 0.36 0.04 1.76
C GLY A 24 1.08 1.34 1.39
N VAL A 25 0.99 2.37 2.24
CA VAL A 25 1.65 3.67 2.04
C VAL A 25 3.17 3.48 1.95
N PHE A 26 3.75 2.67 2.85
CA PHE A 26 5.18 2.38 2.82
C PHE A 26 5.61 1.75 1.49
N VAL A 27 4.90 0.72 1.02
CA VAL A 27 5.18 0.07 -0.27
C VAL A 27 5.00 1.04 -1.44
N ALA A 28 3.97 1.89 -1.40
CA ALA A 28 3.73 2.90 -2.42
C ALA A 28 4.86 3.93 -2.50
N ALA A 29 5.35 4.40 -1.34
CA ALA A 29 6.47 5.33 -1.26
C ALA A 29 7.77 4.70 -1.82
N LEU A 30 8.04 3.43 -1.50
CA LEU A 30 9.17 2.70 -2.08
C LEU A 30 9.05 2.54 -3.59
N ALA A 31 7.86 2.17 -4.09
CA ALA A 31 7.62 2.04 -5.52
C ALA A 31 7.80 3.38 -6.25
N PHE A 32 7.27 4.45 -5.68
CA PHE A 32 7.43 5.81 -6.21
C PHE A 32 8.90 6.20 -6.29
N GLY A 33 9.64 6.06 -5.19
CA GLY A 33 11.07 6.39 -5.13
C GLY A 33 11.92 5.54 -6.07
N ALA A 34 11.61 4.24 -6.21
CA ALA A 34 12.29 3.36 -7.15
C ALA A 34 12.09 3.83 -8.60
N VAL A 35 10.87 4.18 -8.99
CA VAL A 35 10.56 4.66 -10.35
C VAL A 35 11.18 6.03 -10.63
N LEU A 36 11.25 6.92 -9.62
CA LEU A 36 11.90 8.23 -9.76
C LEU A 36 13.42 8.19 -9.64
N SER A 37 14.02 7.10 -9.15
CA SER A 37 15.47 7.00 -8.95
C SER A 37 16.34 7.38 -10.16
N PRO A 38 15.92 7.19 -11.43
CA PRO A 38 16.72 7.65 -12.58
C PRO A 38 16.95 9.17 -12.61
N LEU A 39 16.05 9.98 -12.04
CA LEU A 39 16.21 11.44 -11.96
C LEU A 39 17.39 11.86 -11.07
N LEU A 40 17.90 10.97 -10.22
CA LEU A 40 19.09 11.24 -9.42
C LEU A 40 20.39 11.19 -10.25
N PHE A 41 20.33 10.55 -11.43
CA PHE A 41 21.50 10.28 -12.27
C PHE A 41 21.36 10.88 -13.68
N THR A 42 20.17 11.34 -14.06
CA THR A 42 19.85 11.81 -15.41
C THR A 42 19.04 13.10 -15.36
N ASP A 43 19.19 13.93 -16.39
CA ASP A 43 18.33 15.09 -16.63
C ASP A 43 17.54 14.89 -17.94
N PRO A 44 16.35 14.28 -17.87
CA PRO A 44 15.54 13.97 -19.05
C PRO A 44 14.76 15.20 -19.57
N GLY A 45 14.98 16.39 -19.01
CA GLY A 45 14.24 17.60 -19.34
C GLY A 45 12.77 17.55 -18.89
N ARG A 46 12.04 18.65 -19.14
CA ARG A 46 10.68 18.86 -18.60
C ARG A 46 9.69 17.76 -18.97
N THR A 47 9.67 17.32 -20.23
CA THR A 47 8.75 16.28 -20.71
C THR A 47 9.06 14.92 -20.08
N GLY A 48 10.34 14.52 -20.05
CA GLY A 48 10.74 13.24 -19.47
C GLY A 48 10.50 13.18 -17.96
N THR A 49 10.78 14.25 -17.24
CA THR A 49 10.45 14.37 -15.81
C THR A 49 8.94 14.24 -15.57
N GLY A 50 8.11 14.87 -16.39
CA GLY A 50 6.65 14.74 -16.30
C GLY A 50 6.16 13.30 -16.50
N VAL A 51 6.70 12.59 -17.50
CA VAL A 51 6.38 11.18 -17.75
C VAL A 51 6.80 10.29 -16.57
N LEU A 52 7.99 10.50 -16.02
CA LEU A 52 8.48 9.74 -14.85
C LEU A 52 7.63 9.98 -13.61
N LEU A 53 7.20 11.22 -13.35
CA LEU A 53 6.28 11.53 -12.25
C LEU A 53 4.93 10.84 -12.40
N ALA A 54 4.35 10.84 -13.61
CA ALA A 54 3.09 10.16 -13.89
C ALA A 54 3.22 8.63 -13.74
N ALA A 55 4.32 8.06 -14.23
CA ALA A 55 4.61 6.64 -14.10
C ALA A 55 4.83 6.24 -12.63
N ALA A 56 5.59 7.03 -11.86
CA ALA A 56 5.85 6.78 -10.45
C ALA A 56 4.56 6.86 -9.63
N GLY A 57 3.73 7.87 -9.86
CA GLY A 57 2.42 8.00 -9.20
C GLY A 57 1.49 6.83 -9.51
N SER A 58 1.44 6.40 -10.78
CA SER A 58 0.63 5.24 -11.20
C SER A 58 1.12 3.95 -10.53
N ALA A 59 2.43 3.70 -10.54
CA ALA A 59 3.04 2.53 -9.91
C ALA A 59 2.79 2.51 -8.40
N ALA A 60 2.94 3.67 -7.73
CA ALA A 60 2.66 3.82 -6.30
C ALA A 60 1.20 3.50 -5.96
N GLY A 61 0.25 4.03 -6.75
CA GLY A 61 -1.18 3.76 -6.58
C GLY A 61 -1.53 2.28 -6.75
N VAL A 62 -1.01 1.63 -7.79
CA VAL A 62 -1.20 0.18 -8.02
C VAL A 62 -0.60 -0.63 -6.88
N ALA A 63 0.63 -0.31 -6.45
CA ALA A 63 1.31 -1.01 -5.37
C ALA A 63 0.57 -0.86 -4.02
N PHE A 64 0.03 0.32 -3.74
CA PHE A 64 -0.82 0.58 -2.58
C PHE A 64 -2.06 -0.31 -2.59
N VAL A 65 -2.86 -0.26 -3.67
CA VAL A 65 -4.11 -1.02 -3.79
C VAL A 65 -3.83 -2.52 -3.69
N TRP A 66 -2.83 -3.01 -4.42
CA TRP A 66 -2.43 -4.40 -4.35
C TRP A 66 -2.04 -4.82 -2.92
N ARG A 67 -1.27 -4.00 -2.22
CA ARG A 67 -0.83 -4.30 -0.85
C ARG A 67 -2.01 -4.37 0.12
N VAL A 68 -2.92 -3.39 0.07
CA VAL A 68 -4.14 -3.36 0.89
C VAL A 68 -4.99 -4.60 0.62
N VAL A 69 -5.29 -4.89 -0.65
CA VAL A 69 -6.09 -6.07 -1.04
C VAL A 69 -5.44 -7.36 -0.57
N ARG A 70 -4.11 -7.49 -0.69
CA ARG A 70 -3.37 -8.67 -0.26
C ARG A 70 -3.47 -8.90 1.25
N VAL A 71 -3.30 -7.85 2.05
CA VAL A 71 -3.41 -7.92 3.52
C VAL A 71 -4.81 -8.32 3.93
N LEU A 72 -5.83 -7.64 3.40
CA LEU A 72 -7.23 -7.92 3.74
C LEU A 72 -7.65 -9.34 3.31
N ARG A 73 -7.27 -9.79 2.10
CA ARG A 73 -7.55 -11.17 1.66
C ARG A 73 -6.87 -12.23 2.54
N ARG A 74 -5.63 -11.98 2.97
CA ARG A 74 -4.92 -12.87 3.89
C ARG A 74 -5.63 -12.95 5.24
N PHE A 75 -6.12 -11.83 5.74
CA PHE A 75 -6.86 -11.78 7.00
C PHE A 75 -8.16 -12.57 6.92
N THR A 76 -8.96 -12.37 5.87
CA THR A 76 -10.19 -13.14 5.64
C THR A 76 -9.91 -14.64 5.51
N GLY A 77 -8.84 -15.03 4.80
CA GLY A 77 -8.44 -16.44 4.69
C GLY A 77 -8.06 -17.06 6.03
N ARG A 78 -7.41 -16.31 6.94
CA ARG A 78 -7.07 -16.77 8.30
C ARG A 78 -8.29 -16.94 9.22
N ARG A 79 -9.42 -16.30 8.92
CA ARG A 79 -10.67 -16.46 9.70
C ARG A 79 -11.55 -17.62 9.21
N ALA A 80 -11.38 -18.04 7.95
CA ALA A 80 -12.24 -19.04 7.32
C ALA A 80 -11.75 -20.49 7.49
N GLY A 81 -10.50 -20.69 7.93
CA GLY A 81 -9.94 -21.99 8.31
C GLY A 81 -9.77 -22.09 9.82
#